data_AF-A0A1A0M9Q5-F1
#
_entry.id   AF-A0A1A0M9Q5-F1
#
_cell.length_a   1.000
_cell.length_b   1.000
_cell.length_c   1.000
_cell.angle_alpha   90.00
_cell.angle_beta   90.00
_cell.angle_gamma   90.00
#
_symmetry.space_group_name_H-M   'P 1'
#
loop_
_entity.id
_entity.type
_entity.pdbx_description
1 polymer ?
#
loop_
_entity_poly.entity_id
_entity_poly.type
_entity_poly.pdbx_seq_one_letter_code
_entity_poly.pdbx_strand_id
1 'polypeptide(L)'
;MNAGERAKRDLKVLQLWVSGASYRAIAAVVGLRSPQSVHDIVQKQLRDTDQRRQLLEDESFAMFQERWERLFRAHWGPALDGDYRSAEICRKLLGQFVQVYGLTDQGVDVAAGTRCDAVEPEPDDSQLDELAKLRAARARAYQ
;
A
#
# COMPACT_ATOMS: atom_id res chain seq x y z
N MET A 1 -32.15 -17.81 -19.24
CA MET A 1 -31.51 -16.88 -18.30
C MET A 1 -31.96 -15.46 -18.61
N ASN A 2 -32.75 -14.88 -17.70
CA ASN A 2 -33.26 -13.51 -17.84
C ASN A 2 -32.14 -12.47 -17.63
N ALA A 3 -32.40 -11.19 -17.93
CA ALA A 3 -31.37 -10.14 -17.83
C ALA A 3 -30.86 -9.95 -16.38
N GLY A 4 -31.73 -10.08 -15.38
CA GLY A 4 -31.36 -9.94 -13.97
C GLY A 4 -30.47 -11.07 -13.45
N GLU A 5 -30.72 -12.32 -13.85
CA GLU A 5 -29.84 -13.45 -13.55
C GLU A 5 -28.46 -13.28 -14.17
N ARG A 6 -28.37 -12.64 -15.35
CA ARG A 6 -27.07 -12.33 -15.99
C ARG A 6 -26.28 -11.34 -15.18
N ALA A 7 -26.90 -10.26 -14.73
CA ALA A 7 -26.24 -9.28 -13.88
C ALA A 7 -25.73 -9.91 -12.58
N LYS A 8 -26.54 -10.73 -11.89
CA LYS A 8 -26.12 -11.43 -10.66
C LYS A 8 -24.95 -12.38 -10.88
N ARG A 9 -25.00 -13.13 -11.98
CA ARG A 9 -23.93 -14.04 -12.38
C ARG A 9 -22.62 -13.27 -12.66
N ASP A 10 -22.71 -12.19 -13.42
CA ASP A 10 -21.55 -11.39 -13.81
C ASP A 10 -20.91 -10.69 -12.59
N LEU A 11 -21.73 -10.26 -11.62
CA LEU A 11 -21.26 -9.77 -10.31
C LEU A 11 -20.50 -10.84 -9.52
N LYS A 12 -21.04 -12.08 -9.49
CA LYS A 12 -20.39 -13.22 -8.83
C LYS A 12 -19.06 -13.58 -9.51
N VAL A 13 -18.99 -13.50 -10.84
CA VAL A 13 -17.74 -13.66 -11.61
C VAL A 13 -16.70 -12.64 -11.15
N LEU A 14 -17.08 -11.37 -11.03
CA LEU A 14 -16.18 -10.30 -10.58
C LEU A 14 -15.69 -10.51 -9.15
N GLN A 15 -16.58 -10.87 -8.22
CA GLN A 15 -16.21 -11.14 -6.82
C GLN A 15 -15.17 -12.26 -6.70
N LEU A 16 -15.38 -13.37 -7.42
CA LEU A 16 -14.45 -14.49 -7.42
C LEU A 16 -13.09 -14.13 -8.04
N TRP A 17 -13.10 -13.31 -9.09
CA TRP A 17 -11.87 -12.82 -9.70
C TRP A 17 -11.07 -11.89 -8.76
N VAL A 18 -11.74 -10.94 -8.10
CA VAL A 18 -11.11 -10.06 -7.09
C VAL A 18 -10.52 -10.87 -5.92
N SER A 19 -11.15 -11.99 -5.56
CA SER A 19 -10.62 -12.92 -4.55
C SER A 19 -9.44 -13.79 -5.04
N GLY A 20 -9.01 -13.66 -6.29
CA GLY A 20 -7.85 -14.35 -6.86
C GLY A 20 -8.14 -15.72 -7.48
N ALA A 21 -9.41 -16.10 -7.70
CA ALA A 21 -9.73 -17.38 -8.33
C ALA A 21 -9.33 -17.41 -9.81
N SER A 22 -8.85 -18.56 -10.30
CA SER A 22 -8.48 -18.73 -11.72
C SER A 22 -9.72 -18.76 -12.64
N TYR A 23 -9.59 -18.32 -13.89
CA TYR A 23 -10.71 -18.30 -14.84
C TYR A 23 -11.35 -19.68 -15.07
N ARG A 24 -10.56 -20.76 -15.02
CA ARG A 24 -11.08 -22.13 -15.10
C ARG A 24 -11.94 -22.48 -13.88
N ALA A 25 -11.48 -22.13 -12.68
CA ALA A 25 -12.23 -22.37 -11.45
C ALA A 25 -13.52 -21.54 -11.40
N ILE A 26 -13.46 -20.27 -11.79
CA ILE A 26 -14.64 -19.39 -11.86
C ILE A 26 -15.66 -19.94 -12.87
N ALA A 27 -15.21 -20.37 -14.05
CA ALA A 27 -16.10 -20.95 -15.06
C ALA A 27 -16.84 -22.18 -14.52
N ALA A 28 -16.15 -23.07 -13.80
CA ALA A 28 -16.76 -24.23 -13.16
C ALA A 28 -17.79 -23.84 -12.08
N VAL A 29 -17.47 -22.88 -11.22
CA VAL A 29 -18.35 -22.42 -10.12
C VAL A 29 -19.60 -21.71 -10.63
N VAL A 30 -19.48 -20.99 -11.75
CA VAL A 30 -20.55 -20.15 -12.30
C VAL A 30 -21.32 -20.86 -13.43
N GLY A 31 -20.87 -22.04 -13.85
CA GLY A 31 -21.51 -22.84 -14.90
C GLY A 31 -21.27 -22.30 -16.32
N LEU A 32 -20.13 -21.65 -16.55
CA LEU A 32 -19.71 -21.19 -17.88
C LEU A 32 -18.92 -22.27 -18.61
N ARG A 33 -19.18 -22.45 -19.91
CA ARG A 33 -18.51 -23.46 -20.73
C ARG A 33 -17.04 -23.15 -21.03
N SER A 34 -16.66 -21.88 -21.03
CA SER A 34 -15.33 -21.44 -21.45
C SER A 34 -14.72 -20.46 -20.45
N PRO A 35 -13.42 -20.63 -20.10
CA PRO A 35 -12.65 -19.60 -19.40
C PRO A 35 -12.60 -18.27 -20.14
N GLN A 36 -12.71 -18.28 -21.48
CA GLN A 36 -12.74 -17.06 -22.27
C GLN A 36 -13.96 -16.20 -21.94
N SER A 37 -15.13 -16.83 -21.71
CA SER A 37 -16.34 -16.10 -21.33
C SER A 37 -16.20 -15.41 -19.97
N VAL A 38 -15.40 -15.97 -19.05
CA VAL A 38 -15.07 -15.31 -17.78
C VAL A 38 -14.23 -14.06 -18.05
N HIS A 39 -13.20 -14.16 -18.90
CA HIS A 39 -12.38 -13.03 -19.29
C HIS A 39 -13.22 -11.90 -19.90
N ASP A 40 -14.11 -12.21 -20.84
CA ASP A 40 -14.94 -11.21 -21.52
C ASP A 40 -15.90 -10.51 -20.54
N ILE A 41 -16.47 -11.25 -19.58
CA ILE A 41 -17.33 -10.68 -18.52
C ILE A 41 -16.52 -9.76 -17.61
N VAL A 42 -15.32 -10.17 -17.18
CA VAL A 42 -14.43 -9.35 -16.35
C VAL A 42 -14.05 -8.07 -17.08
N GLN A 43 -13.63 -8.16 -18.36
CA GLN A 43 -13.27 -7.00 -19.17
C GLN A 43 -14.44 -6.04 -19.35
N LYS A 44 -15.65 -6.55 -19.59
CA LYS A 44 -16.86 -5.73 -19.67
C LYS A 44 -17.15 -5.02 -18.35
N GLN A 45 -17.09 -5.74 -17.22
CA GLN A 45 -17.34 -5.16 -15.90
C GLN A 45 -16.29 -4.12 -15.52
N LEU A 46 -15.01 -4.32 -15.88
CA LEU A 46 -13.97 -3.34 -15.65
C LEU A 46 -14.21 -2.05 -16.46
N ARG A 47 -14.61 -2.17 -17.73
CA ARG A 47 -14.97 -1.01 -18.57
C ARG A 47 -16.20 -0.25 -18.05
N ASP A 48 -17.23 -0.97 -17.61
CA ASP A 48 -18.42 -0.37 -17.00
C ASP A 48 -18.09 0.24 -15.61
N THR A 49 -17.07 -0.29 -14.93
CA THR A 49 -16.58 0.22 -13.65
C THR A 49 -15.70 1.45 -13.81
N ASP A 50 -15.00 1.67 -14.93
CA ASP A 50 -14.09 2.83 -15.09
C ASP A 50 -14.79 4.19 -14.87
N GLN A 51 -16.05 4.36 -15.29
CA GLN A 51 -16.85 5.57 -14.99
C GLN A 51 -17.21 5.69 -13.50
N ARG A 52 -17.44 4.56 -12.82
CA ARG A 52 -17.68 4.52 -11.37
C ARG A 52 -16.39 4.66 -10.57
N ARG A 53 -15.27 4.20 -11.14
CA ARG A 53 -13.93 4.24 -10.58
C ARG A 53 -13.42 5.68 -10.55
N GLN A 54 -13.65 6.47 -11.60
CA GLN A 54 -13.34 7.91 -11.59
C GLN A 54 -14.08 8.67 -10.46
N LEU A 55 -15.37 8.39 -10.25
CA LEU A 55 -16.12 8.99 -9.14
C LEU A 55 -15.61 8.55 -7.75
N LEU A 56 -15.20 7.29 -7.62
CA LEU A 56 -14.63 6.76 -6.39
C LEU A 56 -13.17 7.18 -6.18
N GLU A 57 -12.43 7.46 -7.25
CA GLU A 57 -11.08 7.99 -7.23
C GLU A 57 -11.08 9.38 -6.57
N ASP A 58 -12.00 10.26 -6.98
CA ASP A 58 -12.18 11.58 -6.38
C ASP A 58 -12.53 11.50 -4.88
N GLU A 59 -13.46 10.62 -4.51
CA GLU A 59 -13.86 10.42 -3.11
C GLU A 59 -12.72 9.81 -2.27
N SER A 60 -12.00 8.84 -2.81
CA SER A 60 -10.86 8.19 -2.15
C SER A 60 -9.69 9.15 -1.95
N PHE A 61 -9.44 10.03 -2.92
CA PHE A 61 -8.42 11.05 -2.84
C PHE A 61 -8.77 12.13 -1.81
N ALA A 62 -10.02 12.61 -1.79
CA ALA A 62 -10.50 13.53 -0.77
C ALA A 62 -10.38 12.95 0.64
N MET A 63 -10.74 11.67 0.81
CA MET A 63 -10.56 10.97 2.09
C MET A 63 -9.09 10.81 2.49
N PHE A 64 -8.20 10.53 1.53
CA PHE A 64 -6.76 10.48 1.77
C PHE A 64 -6.24 11.83 2.25
N GLN A 65 -6.59 12.92 1.57
CA GLN A 65 -6.15 14.26 1.91
C GLN A 65 -6.61 14.65 3.33
N GLU A 66 -7.88 14.44 3.67
CA GLU A 66 -8.42 14.71 5.01
C GLU A 66 -7.69 13.93 6.12
N ARG A 67 -7.39 12.65 5.89
CA ARG A 67 -6.65 11.82 6.86
C ARG A 67 -5.20 12.27 7.00
N TRP A 68 -4.57 12.61 5.89
CA TRP A 68 -3.20 13.10 5.85
C TRP A 68 -3.08 14.42 6.63
N GLU A 69 -3.95 15.39 6.36
CA GLU A 69 -3.93 16.71 7.02
C GLU A 69 -4.12 16.59 8.54
N ARG A 70 -5.05 15.74 9.00
CA ARG A 70 -5.29 15.51 10.43
C ARG A 70 -4.06 14.93 11.13
N LEU A 71 -3.47 13.89 10.54
CA LEU A 71 -2.28 13.25 11.10
C LEU A 71 -1.08 14.20 11.08
N PHE A 72 -0.86 14.89 9.97
CA PHE A 72 0.24 15.84 9.84
C PHE A 72 0.13 16.97 10.85
N ARG A 73 -1.06 17.58 10.99
CA ARG A 73 -1.31 18.66 11.97
C ARG A 73 -1.03 18.21 13.41
N ALA A 74 -1.39 16.98 13.77
CA ALA A 74 -1.16 16.45 15.12
C ALA A 74 0.33 16.31 15.47
N HIS A 75 1.18 15.99 14.49
CA HIS A 75 2.62 15.76 14.71
C HIS A 75 3.51 16.95 14.36
N TRP A 76 3.01 17.91 13.56
CA TRP A 76 3.83 19.01 13.06
C TRP A 76 4.37 19.93 14.17
N GLY A 77 3.52 20.34 15.11
CA GLY A 77 3.94 21.16 16.26
C GLY A 77 5.05 20.50 17.08
N PRO A 78 4.82 19.29 17.63
CA PRO A 78 5.83 18.55 18.38
C PRO A 78 7.13 18.29 17.58
N ALA A 79 7.02 18.05 16.27
CA ALA A 79 8.20 17.88 15.41
C ALA A 79 9.05 19.16 15.35
N LEU A 80 8.42 20.34 15.27
CA LEU A 80 9.13 21.63 15.34
C LEU A 80 9.76 21.89 16.71
N ASP A 81 9.16 21.35 17.77
CA ASP A 81 9.68 21.42 19.14
C ASP A 81 10.82 20.41 19.41
N GLY A 82 11.21 19.62 18.41
CA GLY A 82 12.33 18.68 18.49
C GLY A 82 11.98 17.26 18.92
N ASP A 83 10.69 16.88 18.99
CA ASP A 83 10.29 15.49 19.17
C ASP A 83 10.64 14.67 17.92
N TYR A 84 11.72 13.89 18.03
CA TYR A 84 12.22 13.01 16.98
C TYR A 84 11.14 12.05 16.45
N ARG A 85 10.27 11.53 17.31
CA ARG A 85 9.25 10.57 16.88
C ARG A 85 8.21 11.23 15.97
N SER A 86 7.77 12.42 16.35
CA SER A 86 6.86 13.22 15.54
C SER A 86 7.50 13.67 14.23
N ALA A 87 8.80 14.04 14.26
CA ALA A 87 9.55 14.37 13.05
C ALA A 87 9.64 13.20 12.05
N GLU A 88 9.94 11.99 12.52
CA GLU A 88 9.95 10.79 11.66
C GLU A 88 8.56 10.46 11.07
N ILE A 89 7.49 10.69 11.84
CA ILE A 89 6.12 10.50 11.33
C ILE A 89 5.82 11.53 10.23
N CYS A 90 6.10 12.80 10.46
CA CYS A 90 5.92 13.85 9.45
C CYS A 90 6.73 13.56 8.18
N ARG A 91 7.98 13.08 8.31
CA ARG A 91 8.84 12.68 7.19
C ARG A 91 8.21 11.57 6.35
N LYS A 92 7.68 10.52 6.99
CA LYS A 92 6.99 9.42 6.30
C LYS A 92 5.72 9.89 5.60
N LEU A 93 4.93 10.74 6.24
CA LEU A 93 3.73 11.32 5.65
C LEU A 93 4.04 12.18 4.43
N LEU A 94 5.12 12.97 4.47
CA LEU A 94 5.60 13.74 3.31
C LEU A 94 6.05 12.82 2.17
N GLY A 95 6.79 11.76 2.48
CA GLY A 95 7.20 10.77 1.48
C GLY A 95 6.01 10.11 0.76
N GLN A 96 4.97 9.74 1.51
CA GLN A 96 3.72 9.22 0.93
C GLN A 96 3.01 10.24 0.06
N PHE A 97 3.00 11.52 0.47
CA PHE A 97 2.41 12.61 -0.30
C PHE A 97 3.14 12.80 -1.64
N VAL A 98 4.48 12.79 -1.65
CA VAL A 98 5.28 12.87 -2.89
C VAL A 98 4.96 11.71 -3.84
N GLN A 99 4.76 10.49 -3.33
CA GLN A 99 4.37 9.33 -4.14
C GLN A 99 2.98 9.49 -4.76
N VAL A 100 1.98 9.91 -3.97
CA VAL A 100 0.60 10.07 -4.45
C VAL A 100 0.50 11.12 -5.56
N TYR A 101 1.28 12.19 -5.48
CA TYR A 101 1.29 13.26 -6.50
C TYR A 101 2.27 13.00 -7.66
N GLY A 102 2.95 11.84 -7.69
CA GLY A 102 3.88 11.49 -8.76
C GLY A 102 5.13 12.40 -8.83
N LEU A 103 5.49 13.05 -7.73
CA LEU A 103 6.62 13.97 -7.66
C LEU A 103 7.98 13.24 -7.55
N THR A 104 7.97 11.91 -7.37
CA THR A 104 9.18 11.07 -7.29
C THR A 104 9.98 11.05 -8.60
N ASP A 105 9.31 11.17 -9.76
CA ASP A 105 9.98 11.11 -11.07
C ASP A 105 10.67 12.43 -11.44
N GLN A 106 10.38 13.52 -10.71
CA GLN A 106 10.99 14.84 -10.94
C GLN A 106 12.38 14.97 -10.29
N GLY A 107 12.94 13.88 -9.76
CA GLY A 107 14.23 13.92 -9.07
C GLY A 107 14.18 14.68 -7.73
N VAL A 108 12.98 14.91 -7.20
CA VAL A 108 12.80 15.39 -5.82
C VAL A 108 13.05 14.20 -4.91
N ASP A 109 14.34 13.90 -4.73
CA ASP A 109 14.77 12.99 -3.70
C ASP A 109 14.49 13.70 -2.38
N VAL A 110 13.35 13.37 -1.75
CA VAL A 110 13.15 13.63 -0.31
C VAL A 110 14.00 12.62 0.46
N ALA A 111 15.28 12.58 0.12
CA ALA A 111 16.30 11.75 0.71
C ALA A 111 16.71 12.40 2.02
N ALA A 112 15.89 12.16 3.04
CA ALA A 112 16.40 11.95 4.37
C ALA A 112 15.61 10.77 4.93
N GLY A 113 16.28 9.65 5.18
CA GLY A 113 15.78 8.55 6.00
C GLY A 113 15.26 7.31 5.24
N THR A 114 16.09 6.26 5.30
CA THR A 114 15.79 4.83 5.29
C THR A 114 14.57 4.37 4.48
N ARG A 115 14.83 3.64 3.38
CA ARG A 115 13.84 2.80 2.69
C ARG A 115 13.12 1.93 3.72
N CYS A 116 11.79 1.88 3.68
CA CYS A 116 10.98 1.08 4.62
C CYS A 116 11.17 -0.44 4.45
N ASP A 117 11.84 -0.82 3.38
CA ASP A 117 12.13 -2.16 2.88
C ASP A 117 13.65 -2.47 2.92
N ALA A 118 14.45 -1.57 3.49
CA ALA A 118 15.82 -1.89 3.87
C ALA A 118 15.78 -2.83 5.08
N VAL A 119 15.92 -4.13 4.83
CA VAL A 119 16.49 -5.04 5.82
C VAL A 119 17.88 -4.50 6.12
N GLU A 120 18.08 -3.93 7.31
CA GLU A 120 19.41 -3.54 7.74
C GLU A 120 20.29 -4.80 7.67
N PRO A 121 21.41 -4.78 6.91
CA PRO A 121 22.33 -5.90 6.93
C PRO A 121 22.81 -6.08 8.37
N GLU A 122 22.77 -7.31 8.89
CA GLU A 122 23.36 -7.60 10.18
C GLU A 122 24.81 -7.08 10.17
N PRO A 123 25.20 -6.24 11.15
CA PRO A 123 26.50 -5.61 11.13
C PRO A 123 27.58 -6.70 11.19
N ASP A 124 28.54 -6.62 10.27
CA ASP A 124 29.73 -7.46 10.29
C ASP A 124 30.48 -7.19 11.62
N ASP A 125 30.56 -8.23 12.46
CA ASP A 125 31.22 -8.20 13.76
C ASP A 125 32.68 -7.72 13.66
N SER A 126 33.29 -7.79 12.47
CA SER A 126 34.66 -7.31 12.21
C SER A 126 34.81 -5.78 12.24
N GLN A 127 33.70 -5.01 12.17
CA GLN A 127 33.68 -3.54 12.14
C GLN A 127 33.15 -2.88 13.42
N LEU A 128 32.90 -3.65 14.48
CA LEU A 128 32.40 -3.11 15.74
C LEU A 128 33.45 -2.21 16.41
N ASP A 129 33.20 -0.91 16.37
CA ASP A 129 33.88 0.12 17.15
C ASP A 129 33.99 -0.31 18.62
N GLU A 130 35.12 -0.06 19.27
CA GLU A 130 35.51 -0.58 20.60
C GLU A 130 34.41 -0.39 21.67
N LEU A 131 33.59 0.65 21.48
CA LEU A 131 32.44 0.97 22.33
C LEU A 131 31.31 -0.07 22.27
N ALA A 132 31.10 -0.72 21.13
CA ALA A 132 30.12 -1.79 20.95
C ALA A 132 30.57 -3.10 21.63
N LYS A 133 31.88 -3.41 21.59
CA LYS A 133 32.47 -4.54 22.33
C LYS A 133 32.29 -4.37 23.84
N LEU A 134 32.52 -3.16 24.36
CA LEU A 134 32.33 -2.83 25.77
C LEU A 134 30.86 -2.93 26.23
N ARG A 135 29.92 -2.54 25.37
CA ARG A 135 28.48 -2.71 25.64
C ARG A 135 28.05 -4.17 25.67
N ALA A 136 28.53 -4.99 24.73
CA ALA A 136 28.26 -6.42 24.68
C ALA A 136 28.87 -7.17 25.88
N ALA A 137 30.09 -6.82 26.28
CA ALA A 137 30.73 -7.38 27.46
C ALA A 137 29.97 -7.05 28.76
N ARG A 138 29.47 -5.81 28.88
CA ARG A 138 28.68 -5.39 30.04
C ARG A 138 27.34 -6.11 30.13
N ALA A 139 26.69 -6.39 29.00
CA ALA A 139 25.43 -7.14 28.98
C ALA A 139 25.60 -8.60 29.46
N ARG A 140 26.72 -9.25 29.14
CA ARG A 140 27.04 -10.62 29.59
C ARG A 140 27.42 -10.72 31.06
N ALA A 141 27.91 -9.64 31.69
CA ALA A 141 28.32 -9.64 33.09
C ALA A 141 27.15 -9.56 34.09
N TYR A 142 25.93 -9.31 33.61
CA TYR A 142 24.71 -9.18 34.42
C TYR A 142 23.67 -10.28 34.14
N GLN A 143 24.06 -11.33 33.41
CA GLN A 143 23.33 -12.61 33.32
C GLN A 143 23.99 -13.63 34.25
#